data_AF-A0A1S1WVW3-F1
#
_entry.id   AF-A0A1S1WVW3-F1
#
_cell.length_a   1.000
_cell.length_b   1.000
_cell.length_c   1.000
_cell.angle_alpha   90.00
_cell.angle_beta   90.00
_cell.angle_gamma   90.00
#
_symmetry.space_group_name_H-M   'P 1'
#
loop_
_entity.id
_entity.type
_entity.pdbx_description
1 polymer ?
#
loop_
_entity_poly.entity_id
_entity_poly.type
_entity_poly.pdbx_seq_one_letter_code
_entity_poly.pdbx_strand_id
1 'polypeptide(L)'
;MSRLEVDAWLQAIAAAAGQGDWQRLAQLDQALRQRLAEPGLALDDGQRQALAEAYRAALGRSQAELDGLRHRLSSMGQQREGQMAYAQFSEWEQA
;
A
#
# COMPACT_ATOMS: atom_id res chain seq x y z
N MET A 1 -12.08 -21.38 -10.83
CA MET A 1 -11.26 -21.68 -9.64
C MET A 1 -12.13 -22.33 -8.58
N SER A 2 -11.56 -23.16 -7.71
CA SER A 2 -12.29 -23.64 -6.53
C SER A 2 -12.45 -22.54 -5.49
N ARG A 3 -13.47 -22.67 -4.64
CA ARG A 3 -13.72 -21.73 -3.53
C ARG A 3 -12.53 -21.64 -2.57
N LEU A 4 -11.90 -22.78 -2.26
CA LEU A 4 -10.72 -22.85 -1.40
C LEU A 4 -9.53 -22.07 -1.97
N GLU A 5 -9.31 -22.15 -3.29
CA GLU A 5 -8.26 -21.35 -3.95
C GLU A 5 -8.55 -19.86 -3.83
N VAL A 6 -9.80 -19.44 -4.05
CA VAL A 6 -10.20 -18.02 -3.91
C VAL A 6 -9.99 -17.55 -2.47
N ASP A 7 -10.41 -18.32 -1.47
CA ASP A 7 -10.21 -17.99 -0.06
C ASP A 7 -8.73 -17.85 0.29
N ALA A 8 -7.86 -18.71 -0.27
CA ALA A 8 -6.41 -18.61 -0.10
C ALA A 8 -5.85 -17.32 -0.71
N TRP A 9 -6.32 -16.91 -1.90
CA TRP A 9 -5.95 -15.64 -2.50
C TRP A 9 -6.38 -14.44 -1.63
N LEU A 10 -7.63 -14.45 -1.15
CA LEU A 10 -8.15 -13.39 -0.30
C LEU A 10 -7.32 -13.23 0.98
N GLN A 11 -6.99 -14.34 1.64
CA GLN A 11 -6.14 -14.34 2.82
C GLN A 11 -4.72 -13.85 2.53
N ALA A 12 -4.11 -14.29 1.43
CA ALA A 12 -2.77 -13.86 1.05
C ALA A 12 -2.70 -12.36 0.76
N ILE A 13 -3.69 -11.83 0.04
CA ILE A 13 -3.80 -10.39 -0.26
C ILE A 13 -3.99 -9.59 1.04
N ALA A 14 -4.91 -10.02 1.91
CA ALA A 14 -5.17 -9.35 3.18
C ALA A 14 -3.95 -9.37 4.10
N ALA A 15 -3.21 -10.48 4.15
CA ALA A 15 -1.99 -10.61 4.95
C ALA A 15 -0.87 -9.70 4.43
N ALA A 16 -0.59 -9.71 3.12
CA ALA A 16 0.42 -8.84 2.53
C ALA A 16 0.08 -7.36 2.74
N ALA A 17 -1.18 -6.97 2.53
CA ALA A 17 -1.64 -5.60 2.80
C ALA A 17 -1.62 -5.24 4.30
N GLY A 18 -1.83 -6.21 5.19
CA GLY A 18 -1.74 -6.01 6.64
C GLY A 18 -0.32 -5.82 7.15
N GLN A 19 0.66 -6.40 6.46
CA GLN A 19 2.08 -6.29 6.79
C GLN A 19 2.78 -5.11 6.08
N GLY A 20 2.09 -4.41 5.19
CA GLY A 20 2.70 -3.40 4.32
C GLY A 20 3.69 -3.99 3.32
N ASP A 21 3.59 -5.29 3.01
CA ASP A 21 4.47 -5.97 2.06
C ASP A 21 3.99 -5.73 0.63
N TRP A 22 4.29 -4.54 0.12
CA TRP A 22 3.88 -4.07 -1.20
C TRP A 22 4.50 -4.89 -2.33
N GLN A 23 5.71 -5.40 -2.13
CA GLN A 23 6.38 -6.26 -3.11
C GLN A 23 5.65 -7.60 -3.23
N ARG A 24 5.28 -8.21 -2.10
CA ARG A 24 4.48 -9.44 -2.10
C ARG A 24 3.12 -9.21 -2.73
N LEU A 25 2.48 -8.07 -2.47
CA LEU A 25 1.19 -7.73 -3.06
C LEU A 25 1.28 -7.63 -4.60
N ALA A 26 2.36 -7.04 -5.14
CA ALA A 26 2.61 -6.98 -6.58
C ALA A 26 2.86 -8.37 -7.21
N GLN A 27 3.58 -9.26 -6.51
CA GLN A 27 3.77 -10.64 -6.96
C GLN A 27 2.44 -11.41 -7.01
N LEU A 28 1.59 -11.22 -5.99
CA LEU A 28 0.26 -11.83 -5.94
C LEU A 28 -0.63 -11.33 -7.07
N ASP A 29 -0.62 -10.02 -7.38
CA ASP A 29 -1.33 -9.45 -8.53
C ASP A 29 -0.86 -10.04 -9.86
N GLN A 30 0.45 -10.13 -10.07
CA GLN A 30 0.99 -10.72 -11.29
C GLN A 30 0.56 -12.19 -11.43
N ALA A 31 0.69 -12.99 -10.37
CA ALA A 31 0.33 -14.40 -10.39
C ALA A 31 -1.17 -14.62 -10.60
N LEU A 32 -2.02 -13.78 -9.97
CA LEU A 32 -3.46 -13.85 -10.15
C LEU A 32 -3.86 -13.47 -11.59
N ARG A 33 -3.24 -12.43 -12.19
CA ARG A 33 -3.48 -12.07 -13.59
C ARG A 33 -3.10 -13.18 -14.56
N GLN A 34 -1.96 -13.82 -14.34
CA GLN A 34 -1.54 -14.97 -15.13
C GLN A 34 -2.56 -16.11 -15.02
N ARG A 35 -3.02 -16.41 -13.81
CA ARG A 35 -4.04 -17.43 -13.56
C ARG A 35 -5.35 -17.10 -14.27
N LEU A 36 -5.81 -15.85 -14.20
CA LEU A 36 -7.04 -15.38 -14.85
C LEU A 36 -6.96 -15.37 -16.37
N ALA A 37 -5.75 -15.31 -16.93
CA ALA A 37 -5.53 -15.41 -18.37
C ALA A 37 -5.58 -16.86 -18.88
N GLU A 38 -5.59 -17.86 -17.99
CA GLU A 38 -5.68 -19.27 -18.41
C GLU A 38 -7.06 -19.59 -19.00
N PRO A 39 -7.11 -20.20 -20.20
CA PRO A 39 -8.36 -20.61 -20.82
C PRO A 39 -9.07 -21.68 -19.98
N GLY A 40 -10.39 -21.54 -19.82
CA GLY A 40 -11.21 -22.45 -19.02
C GLY A 40 -11.32 -22.08 -17.54
N LEU A 41 -10.62 -21.04 -17.09
CA LEU A 41 -10.80 -20.51 -15.75
C LEU A 41 -12.07 -19.64 -15.67
N ALA A 42 -13.16 -20.23 -15.20
CA ALA A 42 -14.35 -19.47 -14.81
C ALA A 42 -14.27 -19.09 -13.32
N LEU A 43 -14.45 -17.81 -13.04
CA LEU A 43 -14.86 -17.32 -11.73
C LEU A 43 -16.37 -17.09 -11.78
N ASP A 44 -17.05 -17.36 -10.68
CA ASP A 44 -18.40 -16.84 -10.49
C ASP A 44 -18.36 -15.35 -10.08
N ASP A 45 -19.50 -14.67 -10.15
CA ASP A 45 -19.56 -13.24 -9.89
C ASP A 45 -19.28 -12.89 -8.43
N GLY A 46 -19.61 -13.78 -7.49
CA GLY A 46 -19.28 -13.61 -6.08
C GLY A 46 -17.78 -13.68 -5.82
N GLN A 47 -17.09 -14.62 -6.45
CA GLN A 47 -15.64 -14.76 -6.39
C GLN A 47 -14.94 -13.55 -7.01
N ARG A 48 -15.43 -13.05 -8.16
CA ARG A 48 -14.91 -11.82 -8.78
C ARG A 48 -15.07 -10.63 -7.84
N GLN A 49 -16.25 -10.47 -7.25
CA GLN A 49 -16.53 -9.37 -6.34
C GLN A 49 -15.64 -9.43 -5.08
N ALA A 50 -15.50 -10.60 -4.47
CA ALA A 50 -14.66 -10.78 -3.29
C ALA A 50 -13.19 -10.43 -3.56
N LEU A 51 -12.63 -10.88 -4.70
CA LEU A 51 -11.27 -10.52 -5.11
C LEU A 51 -11.13 -9.01 -5.34
N ALA A 52 -12.10 -8.39 -6.01
CA ALA A 52 -12.10 -6.95 -6.25
C ALA A 52 -12.15 -6.14 -4.94
N GLU A 53 -12.96 -6.56 -3.98
CA GLU A 53 -13.05 -5.94 -2.66
C GLU A 53 -11.74 -6.07 -1.87
N ALA A 54 -11.09 -7.23 -1.90
CA ALA A 54 -9.78 -7.44 -1.27
C ALA A 54 -8.70 -6.50 -1.83
N TYR A 55 -8.64 -6.34 -3.16
CA TYR A 55 -7.71 -5.40 -3.78
C TYR A 55 -8.04 -3.93 -3.48
N ARG A 56 -9.32 -3.54 -3.44
CA ARG A 56 -9.72 -2.19 -3.04
C ARG A 56 -9.31 -1.89 -1.60
N ALA A 57 -9.47 -2.86 -0.70
CA ALA A 57 -9.04 -2.72 0.68
C ALA A 57 -7.52 -2.56 0.79
N ALA A 58 -6.75 -3.36 0.03
CA ALA A 58 -5.30 -3.23 -0.02
C ALA A 58 -4.85 -1.86 -0.57
N LEU A 59 -5.50 -1.38 -1.63
CA LEU A 59 -5.24 -0.05 -2.19
C LEU A 59 -5.50 1.06 -1.16
N GLY A 60 -6.65 1.01 -0.47
CA GLY A 60 -6.97 1.99 0.58
C GLY A 60 -5.91 2.04 1.70
N ARG A 61 -5.37 0.88 2.11
CA ARG A 61 -4.27 0.82 3.09
C ARG A 61 -2.99 1.46 2.56
N SER A 62 -2.60 1.14 1.32
CA SER A 62 -1.40 1.71 0.71
C SER A 62 -1.49 3.24 0.58
N GLN A 63 -2.68 3.77 0.26
CA GLN A 63 -2.92 5.22 0.19
C GLN A 63 -2.79 5.87 1.57
N ALA A 64 -3.38 5.28 2.60
CA ALA A 64 -3.25 5.79 3.97
C ALA A 64 -1.79 5.81 4.45
N GLU A 65 -1.00 4.77 4.13
CA GLU A 65 0.43 4.77 4.44
C GLU A 65 1.21 5.83 3.67
N LEU A 66 0.94 6.00 2.37
CA LEU A 66 1.57 7.05 1.57
C LEU A 66 1.26 8.45 2.11
N ASP A 67 0.01 8.71 2.49
CA ASP A 67 -0.37 9.99 3.08
C ASP A 67 0.31 10.20 4.44
N GLY A 68 0.43 9.16 5.26
CA GLY A 68 1.21 9.20 6.50
C GLY A 68 2.69 9.50 6.28
N LEU A 69 3.31 8.89 5.26
CA LEU A 69 4.70 9.16 4.89
C LEU A 69 4.89 10.59 4.37
N ARG A 70 3.97 11.07 3.52
CA ARG A 70 3.97 12.46 3.03
C ARG A 70 3.87 13.46 4.17
N HIS A 71 3.00 13.20 5.14
CA HIS A 71 2.87 14.05 6.32
C HIS A 71 4.16 14.11 7.15
N ARG A 72 4.82 12.95 7.38
CA ARG A 72 6.11 12.88 8.08
C ARG A 72 7.23 13.61 7.34
N LEU A 73 7.30 13.47 6.01
CA LEU A 73 8.29 14.19 5.21
C LEU A 73 8.08 15.70 5.30
N SER A 74 6.83 16.16 5.23
CA SER A 74 6.49 17.57 5.38
C SER A 74 6.88 18.12 6.75
N SER A 75 6.62 17.38 7.83
CA SER A 75 6.97 17.81 9.18
C SER A 75 8.49 17.86 9.41
N MET A 76 9.24 16.89 8.87
CA MET A 76 10.71 16.93 8.88
C MET A 76 11.26 18.13 8.10
N GLY A 77 10.66 18.48 6.97
CA GLY A 77 11.01 19.67 6.20
C GLY A 77 10.85 20.95 7.01
N GLN A 78 9.66 21.13 7.62
CA GLN A 78 9.37 22.28 8.48
C GLN A 78 10.29 22.36 9.70
N GLN A 79 10.61 21.22 10.33
CA GLN A 79 11.51 21.18 11.47
C GLN A 79 12.94 21.62 11.07
N ARG A 80 13.45 21.17 9.92
CA ARG A 80 14.77 21.60 9.43
C ARG A 80 14.80 23.09 9.09
N GLU A 81 13.75 23.60 8.45
CA GLU A 81 13.65 25.02 8.11
C GLU A 81 13.59 25.90 9.36
N GLY A 82 12.82 25.48 10.38
CA GLY A 82 12.81 26.13 11.69
C GLY A 82 14.18 26.13 12.36
N GLN A 83 14.87 24.98 12.38
CA GLN A 83 16.23 24.88 12.96
C GLN A 83 17.24 25.79 12.24
N MET A 84 17.16 25.89 10.91
CA MET A 84 18.03 26.79 10.14
C MET A 84 17.72 28.27 10.41
N ALA A 85 16.44 28.64 10.50
CA ALA A 85 16.04 30.01 10.85
C ALA A 85 16.53 30.41 12.25
N TYR A 86 16.41 29.49 13.24
CA TYR A 86 16.95 29.71 14.58
C TYR A 86 18.48 29.86 14.58
N ALA A 87 19.21 29.02 13.84
CA ALA A 87 20.66 29.13 13.74
C ALA A 87 21.10 30.47 13.14
N GLN A 88 20.51 30.89 12.02
CA GLN A 88 20.82 32.18 11.39
C GLN A 88 20.52 33.38 12.29
N PHE A 89 19.41 33.33 13.05
CA PHE A 89 19.06 34.41 13.98
C PHE A 89 20.05 34.48 15.15
N SER A 90 20.46 33.32 15.69
CA SER A 90 21.43 33.27 16.80
C SER A 90 22.83 33.75 16.40
N GLU A 91 23.25 33.52 15.15
CA GLU A 91 24.51 34.04 14.62
C GLU A 91 24.46 35.57 14.43
N TRP A 92 23.30 36.13 14.08
CA TRP A 92 23.09 37.57 13.97
C TRP A 92 23.07 38.30 15.33
N GLU A 93 22.55 37.70 16.40
CA GLU A 93 22.59 38.30 17.75
C GLU A 93 23.98 38.27 18.40
N GLN A 94 24.90 37.44 17.88
CA GLN A 94 26.28 37.32 18.40
C GLN A 94 27.32 38.15 17.61
N ALA A 95 26.93 38.78 16.50
CA ALA A 95 27.79 39.61 15.64
C ALA A 95 27.62 41.12 15.95
#